data_AF-A0A3D0SWP7-F1
#
_entry.id   AF-A0A3D0SWP7-F1
#
_cell.length_a   1.000
_cell.length_b   1.000
_cell.length_c   1.000
_cell.angle_alpha   90.00
_cell.angle_beta   90.00
_cell.angle_gamma   90.00
#
_symmetry.space_group_name_H-M   'P 1'
#
loop_
_entity.id
_entity.type
_entity.pdbx_description
1 polymer ?
#
loop_
_entity_poly.entity_id
_entity_poly.type
_entity_poly.pdbx_seq_one_letter_code
_entity_poly.pdbx_strand_id
1 'polypeptide(L)'
;MFQMTPPYSQRLSQWFAPLMIALLIAESVLILANWKAMAIWVEAALAMGLSIFAIRTLILLNRRQRKIGDPTLIYWRVSMVSLLASAALWLLTPLVPGWAQTPHLEWLMGIMLIFGFAIAVINGMLYKIVPFLAWFHLQAQLLGQRKPPNMKRLLPEAHIRQQFLAYLTALLLLLTAALYPALFFYPAALALGITGAWLGMNLFSVWRIYRRTLCEDR
;
A
#
# COMPACT_ATOMS: atom_id res chain seq x y z
N MET A 1 15.86 -2.49 -4.68
CA MET A 1 16.01 -3.23 -5.97
C MET A 1 14.84 -2.99 -6.92
N PHE A 2 13.57 -3.13 -6.48
CA PHE A 2 12.42 -3.07 -7.38
C PHE A 2 11.94 -1.68 -7.84
N GLN A 3 12.30 -0.60 -7.15
CA GLN A 3 11.82 0.77 -7.49
C GLN A 3 12.90 1.70 -8.04
N MET A 4 14.17 1.26 -8.03
CA MET A 4 15.33 2.05 -8.46
C MET A 4 15.35 3.48 -7.86
N THR A 5 14.92 3.61 -6.61
CA THR A 5 15.01 4.85 -5.84
C THR A 5 16.35 4.90 -5.11
N PRO A 6 16.90 6.09 -4.84
CA PRO A 6 18.02 6.22 -3.92
C PRO A 6 17.63 5.64 -2.54
N PRO A 7 18.59 5.12 -1.78
CA PRO A 7 18.32 4.59 -0.45
C PRO A 7 17.80 5.71 0.46
N TYR A 8 16.98 5.35 1.46
CA TYR A 8 16.65 6.27 2.54
C TYR A 8 17.93 6.70 3.25
N SER A 9 17.94 7.90 3.84
CA SER A 9 19.05 8.34 4.69
C SER A 9 19.27 7.33 5.82
N GLN A 10 20.53 6.99 6.10
CA GLN A 10 20.91 5.95 7.07
C GLN A 10 20.23 6.11 8.44
N ARG A 11 20.15 7.34 8.95
CA ARG A 11 19.47 7.65 10.22
C ARG A 11 17.99 7.25 10.22
N LEU A 12 17.27 7.59 9.15
CA LEU A 12 15.85 7.24 9.03
C LEU A 12 15.68 5.72 8.93
N SER A 13 16.51 5.03 8.16
CA SER A 13 16.40 3.57 8.01
C SER A 13 16.70 2.80 9.31
N GLN A 14 17.58 3.33 10.17
CA GLN A 14 18.00 2.64 11.40
C GLN A 14 17.13 2.99 12.60
N TRP A 15 16.74 4.26 12.75
CA TRP A 15 16.07 4.73 13.96
C TRP A 15 14.56 4.82 13.86
N PHE A 16 14.00 4.88 12.65
CA PHE A 16 12.56 5.09 12.50
C PHE A 16 11.73 3.95 13.11
N ALA A 17 12.02 2.71 12.72
CA ALA A 17 11.29 1.54 13.22
C ALA A 17 11.37 1.39 14.76
N PRO A 18 12.56 1.39 15.40
CA PRO A 18 12.62 1.27 16.86
C PRO A 18 11.97 2.45 17.57
N LEU A 19 12.07 3.67 17.02
CA LEU A 19 11.40 4.84 17.59
C LEU A 19 9.87 4.69 17.53
N MET A 20 9.30 4.28 16.40
CA MET A 20 7.86 4.07 16.27
C MET A 20 7.36 2.97 17.22
N ILE A 21 8.11 1.87 17.34
CA ILE A 21 7.79 0.80 18.29
C ILE A 21 7.83 1.33 19.74
N ALA A 22 8.86 2.09 20.10
CA ALA A 22 8.98 2.66 21.43
C ALA A 22 7.82 3.61 21.76
N LEU A 23 7.39 4.44 20.79
CA LEU A 23 6.23 5.31 20.95
C LEU A 23 4.92 4.52 21.11
N LEU A 24 4.71 3.45 20.33
CA LEU A 24 3.52 2.58 20.48
C LEU A 24 3.49 1.88 21.84
N ILE A 25 4.63 1.42 22.34
CA ILE A 25 4.74 0.84 23.69
C ILE A 25 4.44 1.90 24.74
N ALA A 26 5.02 3.10 24.59
CA ALA A 26 4.79 4.21 25.51
C ALA A 26 3.29 4.60 25.54
N GLU A 27 2.65 4.70 24.39
CA GLU A 27 1.21 4.95 24.27
C GLU A 27 0.41 3.86 25.02
N SER A 28 0.71 2.59 24.76
CA SER A 28 0.04 1.45 25.41
C SER A 28 0.14 1.53 26.94
N VAL A 29 1.33 1.85 27.46
CA VAL A 29 1.56 2.02 28.90
C VAL A 29 0.81 3.22 29.46
N LEU A 30 0.81 4.36 28.76
CA LEU A 30 0.12 5.59 29.20
C LEU A 30 -1.40 5.43 29.24
N ILE A 31 -1.96 4.71 28.27
CA ILE A 31 -3.39 4.38 28.25
C ILE A 31 -3.75 3.50 29.46
N LEU A 32 -2.96 2.44 29.72
CA LEU A 32 -3.17 1.55 30.88
C LEU A 32 -2.99 2.26 32.22
N ALA A 33 -2.07 3.23 32.31
CA ALA A 33 -1.87 4.08 33.47
C ALA A 33 -2.92 5.21 33.59
N ASN A 34 -3.86 5.31 32.65
CA ASN A 34 -4.90 6.34 32.56
C ASN A 34 -4.36 7.78 32.46
N TRP A 35 -3.13 7.95 31.94
CA TRP A 35 -2.47 9.25 31.75
C TRP A 35 -2.80 9.87 30.38
N LYS A 36 -4.10 10.14 30.17
CA LYS A 36 -4.65 10.58 28.87
C LYS A 36 -3.99 11.84 28.30
N ALA A 37 -3.65 12.81 29.15
CA ALA A 37 -3.01 14.05 28.72
C ALA A 37 -1.63 13.83 28.08
N MET A 38 -0.88 12.83 28.56
CA MET A 38 0.44 12.51 28.01
C MET A 38 0.33 11.61 26.78
N ALA A 39 -0.69 10.73 26.73
CA ALA A 39 -0.97 9.86 25.59
C ALA A 39 -1.19 10.67 24.30
N ILE A 40 -1.93 11.79 24.37
CA ILE A 40 -2.18 12.67 23.21
C ILE A 40 -0.89 13.16 22.56
N TRP A 41 0.14 13.49 23.34
CA TRP A 41 1.43 13.94 22.80
C TRP A 41 2.19 12.80 22.11
N VAL A 42 2.10 11.59 22.65
CA VAL A 42 2.71 10.38 22.05
C VAL A 42 2.01 10.02 20.74
N GLU A 43 0.68 10.05 20.72
CA GLU A 43 -0.13 9.85 19.51
C GLU A 43 0.18 10.90 18.44
N ALA A 44 0.30 12.18 18.82
CA ALA A 44 0.70 13.24 17.90
C ALA A 44 2.12 12.99 17.35
N ALA A 45 3.05 12.52 18.19
CA ALA A 45 4.40 12.16 17.76
C ALA A 45 4.40 10.98 16.77
N LEU A 46 3.56 9.96 17.00
CA LEU A 46 3.35 8.85 16.07
C LEU A 46 2.82 9.35 14.72
N ALA A 47 1.76 10.16 14.72
CA ALA A 47 1.17 10.72 13.51
C ALA A 47 2.18 11.59 12.73
N MET A 48 2.99 12.40 13.43
CA MET A 48 4.08 13.15 12.82
C MET A 48 5.16 12.23 12.22
N GLY A 49 5.56 11.18 12.93
CA GLY A 49 6.52 10.20 12.45
C GLY A 49 6.07 9.53 11.14
N LEU A 50 4.83 9.06 11.10
CA LEU A 50 4.21 8.48 9.90
C LEU A 50 4.13 9.49 8.75
N SER A 51 3.82 10.76 9.05
CA SER A 51 3.77 11.83 8.06
C SER A 51 5.14 12.11 7.46
N ILE A 52 6.18 12.20 8.31
CA ILE A 52 7.57 12.36 7.85
C ILE A 52 7.96 11.19 6.95
N PHE A 53 7.66 9.95 7.36
CA PHE A 53 7.92 8.77 6.54
C PHE A 53 7.26 8.89 5.17
N ALA A 54 5.95 9.14 5.11
CA ALA A 54 5.22 9.24 3.84
C ALA A 54 5.74 10.36 2.93
N ILE A 55 6.02 11.55 3.48
CA ILE A 55 6.58 12.67 2.72
C ILE A 55 7.96 12.29 2.15
N ARG A 56 8.83 11.70 2.97
CA ARG A 56 10.17 11.29 2.53
C ARG A 56 10.08 10.22 1.45
N THR A 57 9.19 9.25 1.59
CA THR A 57 8.91 8.25 0.56
C THR A 57 8.41 8.89 -0.74
N LEU A 58 7.46 9.81 -0.69
CA LEU A 58 6.97 10.54 -1.88
C LEU A 58 8.08 11.32 -2.58
N ILE A 59 8.93 12.01 -1.82
CA ILE A 59 10.09 12.73 -2.35
C ILE A 59 11.04 11.76 -3.07
N LEU A 60 11.33 10.60 -2.47
CA LEU A 60 12.19 9.59 -3.08
C LEU A 60 11.58 8.98 -4.36
N LEU A 61 10.28 8.72 -4.36
CA LEU A 61 9.55 8.24 -5.54
C LEU A 61 9.61 9.24 -6.70
N ASN A 62 9.62 10.54 -6.40
CA ASN A 62 9.75 11.61 -7.41
C ASN A 62 11.20 11.84 -7.88
N ARG A 63 12.21 11.52 -7.07
CA ARG A 63 13.65 11.63 -7.42
C ARG A 63 14.20 10.42 -8.18
N ARG A 64 13.33 9.58 -8.74
CA ARG A 64 13.72 8.37 -9.46
C ARG A 64 14.55 8.69 -10.71
N GLN A 65 15.67 7.99 -10.87
CA GLN A 65 16.69 8.25 -11.90
C GLN A 65 16.30 7.78 -13.31
N ARG A 66 15.39 6.81 -13.46
CA ARG A 66 14.88 6.36 -14.77
C ARG A 66 13.36 6.45 -14.80
N LYS A 67 12.77 7.31 -15.64
CA LYS A 67 11.31 7.48 -15.77
C LYS A 67 10.63 6.42 -16.66
N ILE A 68 11.03 5.16 -16.57
CA ILE A 68 10.33 4.09 -17.31
C ILE A 68 8.93 3.96 -16.68
N GLY A 69 7.86 3.99 -17.49
CA GLY A 69 6.48 3.92 -16.99
C GLY A 69 6.26 2.67 -16.16
N ASP A 70 6.25 2.81 -14.84
CA ASP A 70 6.10 1.70 -13.91
C ASP A 70 4.73 1.86 -13.24
N PRO A 71 3.72 1.10 -13.69
CA PRO A 71 2.34 1.27 -13.24
C PRO A 71 2.18 0.99 -11.75
N THR A 72 3.10 0.24 -11.11
CA THR A 72 3.00 -0.02 -9.68
C THR A 72 3.38 1.18 -8.82
N LEU A 73 4.07 2.19 -9.37
CA LEU A 73 4.43 3.40 -8.62
C LEU A 73 3.20 4.21 -8.20
N ILE A 74 2.10 4.09 -8.96
CA ILE A 74 0.87 4.83 -8.65
C ILE A 74 0.25 4.29 -7.36
N TYR A 75 0.29 2.97 -7.13
CA TYR A 75 -0.12 2.37 -5.85
C TYR A 75 0.68 2.92 -4.67
N TRP A 76 1.99 3.09 -4.83
CA TRP A 76 2.83 3.68 -3.78
C TRP A 76 2.50 5.14 -3.49
N ARG A 77 2.16 5.92 -4.52
CA ARG A 77 1.70 7.31 -4.33
C ARG A 77 0.36 7.36 -3.59
N VAL A 78 -0.62 6.57 -4.02
CA VAL A 78 -1.93 6.47 -3.34
C VAL A 78 -1.74 6.03 -1.89
N SER A 79 -0.84 5.08 -1.65
CA SER A 79 -0.51 4.62 -0.32
C SER A 79 0.01 5.73 0.59
N MET A 80 1.04 6.44 0.16
CA MET A 80 1.62 7.50 0.98
C MET A 80 0.66 8.69 1.16
N VAL A 81 -0.14 9.01 0.14
CA VAL A 81 -1.19 10.04 0.25
C VAL A 81 -2.26 9.62 1.26
N SER A 82 -2.70 8.36 1.24
CA SER A 82 -3.68 7.83 2.20
C SER A 82 -3.13 7.83 3.62
N LEU A 83 -1.85 7.46 3.81
CA LEU A 83 -1.19 7.52 5.10
C LEU A 83 -1.12 8.96 5.63
N LEU A 84 -0.72 9.91 4.78
CA LEU A 84 -0.68 11.33 5.15
C LEU A 84 -2.04 11.87 5.52
N ALA A 85 -3.05 11.56 4.71
CA ALA A 85 -4.39 12.05 4.94
C ALA A 85 -4.99 11.42 6.22
N SER A 86 -4.68 10.16 6.54
CA SER A 86 -5.07 9.54 7.81
C SER A 86 -4.38 10.19 9.01
N ALA A 87 -3.08 10.46 8.91
CA ALA A 87 -2.32 11.14 9.98
C ALA A 87 -2.78 12.60 10.16
N ALA A 88 -3.10 13.30 9.06
CA ALA A 88 -3.64 14.65 9.11
C ALA A 88 -5.03 14.67 9.77
N LEU A 89 -5.92 13.74 9.41
CA LEU A 89 -7.23 13.61 10.06
C LEU A 89 -7.08 13.38 11.56
N TRP A 90 -6.16 12.50 11.97
CA TRP A 90 -5.88 12.26 13.39
C TRP A 90 -5.45 13.53 14.12
N LEU A 91 -4.46 14.25 13.58
CA LEU A 91 -3.95 15.50 14.18
C LEU A 91 -4.98 16.64 14.20
N LEU A 92 -5.91 16.68 13.24
CA LEU A 92 -6.97 17.68 13.17
C LEU A 92 -8.16 17.37 14.10
N THR A 93 -8.37 16.11 14.44
CA THR A 93 -9.50 15.65 15.29
C THR A 93 -9.61 16.41 16.62
N PRO A 94 -8.53 16.62 17.42
CA PRO A 94 -8.63 17.38 18.66
C PRO A 94 -8.82 18.90 18.45
N LEU A 95 -8.53 19.43 17.25
CA LEU A 95 -8.63 20.86 16.95
C LEU A 95 -10.03 21.29 16.54
N VAL A 96 -10.88 20.35 16.09
CA VAL A 96 -12.24 20.63 15.63
C VAL A 96 -13.27 20.08 16.62
N PRO A 97 -14.02 20.93 17.32
CA PRO A 97 -15.06 20.49 18.24
C PRO A 97 -16.09 19.58 17.53
N GLY A 98 -16.41 18.44 18.14
CA GLY A 98 -17.39 17.47 17.63
C GLY A 98 -16.82 16.38 16.71
N TRP A 99 -15.63 16.54 16.14
CA TRP A 99 -15.01 15.51 15.28
C TRP A 99 -14.63 14.26 16.08
N ALA A 100 -14.12 14.43 17.29
CA ALA A 100 -13.78 13.32 18.19
C ALA A 100 -14.96 12.42 18.56
N GLN A 101 -16.20 12.90 18.40
CA GLN A 101 -17.42 12.14 18.73
C GLN A 101 -18.08 11.53 17.49
N THR A 102 -17.47 11.71 16.31
CA THR A 102 -18.07 11.30 15.03
C THR A 102 -17.54 9.93 14.61
N PRO A 103 -18.36 8.86 14.64
CA PRO A 103 -17.91 7.49 14.32
C PRO A 103 -17.35 7.35 12.90
N HIS A 104 -17.84 8.17 11.97
CA HIS A 104 -17.41 8.16 10.56
C HIS A 104 -15.91 8.48 10.39
N LEU A 105 -15.32 9.29 11.28
CA LEU A 105 -13.90 9.65 11.19
C LEU A 105 -13.00 8.43 11.48
N GLU A 106 -13.36 7.61 12.46
CA GLU A 106 -12.63 6.38 12.79
C GLU A 106 -12.63 5.41 11.60
N TRP A 107 -13.80 5.24 10.96
CA TRP A 107 -13.92 4.42 9.75
C TRP A 107 -13.07 4.95 8.60
N LEU A 108 -13.07 6.26 8.35
CA LEU A 108 -12.25 6.87 7.30
C LEU A 108 -10.76 6.64 7.55
N MET A 109 -10.28 6.90 8.77
CA MET A 109 -8.88 6.67 9.13
C MET A 109 -8.51 5.20 8.97
N GLY A 110 -9.35 4.28 9.46
CA GLY A 110 -9.15 2.84 9.31
C GLY A 110 -9.08 2.39 7.85
N ILE A 111 -10.00 2.86 7.01
CA ILE A 111 -10.03 2.55 5.57
C ILE A 111 -8.79 3.13 4.87
N MET A 112 -8.39 4.36 5.19
CA MET A 112 -7.21 5.00 4.60
C MET A 112 -5.91 4.31 5.02
N LEU A 113 -5.80 3.89 6.28
CA LEU A 113 -4.62 3.19 6.79
C LEU A 113 -4.52 1.75 6.25
N ILE A 114 -5.61 0.98 6.30
CA ILE A 114 -5.62 -0.42 5.90
C ILE A 114 -5.72 -0.53 4.38
N PHE A 115 -6.81 -0.03 3.80
CA PHE A 115 -7.08 -0.20 2.38
C PHE A 115 -6.22 0.77 1.56
N GLY A 116 -6.23 2.05 1.92
CA GLY A 116 -5.52 3.11 1.20
C GLY A 116 -4.00 2.97 1.26
N PHE A 117 -3.42 2.65 2.44
CA PHE A 117 -1.98 2.52 2.63
C PHE A 117 -1.48 1.08 2.49
N ALA A 118 -1.86 0.16 3.38
CA ALA A 118 -1.25 -1.17 3.45
C ALA A 118 -1.58 -2.03 2.21
N ILE A 119 -2.88 -2.15 1.86
CA ILE A 119 -3.32 -2.95 0.72
C ILE A 119 -2.81 -2.37 -0.60
N ALA A 120 -2.74 -1.04 -0.74
CA ALA A 120 -2.11 -0.42 -1.91
C ALA A 120 -0.65 -0.85 -2.09
N VAL A 121 0.16 -0.80 -1.03
CA VAL A 121 1.57 -1.25 -1.08
C VAL A 121 1.66 -2.71 -1.44
N ILE A 122 0.87 -3.55 -0.77
CA ILE A 122 0.85 -5.00 -1.00
C ILE A 122 0.50 -5.29 -2.46
N ASN A 123 -0.58 -4.70 -3.00
CA ASN A 123 -0.99 -4.90 -4.39
C ASN A 123 0.09 -4.43 -5.38
N GLY A 124 0.65 -3.24 -5.15
CA GLY A 124 1.73 -2.71 -5.99
C GLY A 124 2.99 -3.60 -5.96
N MET A 125 3.31 -4.20 -4.81
CA MET A 125 4.47 -5.08 -4.67
C MET A 125 4.20 -6.49 -5.19
N LEU A 126 3.00 -7.06 -5.00
CA LEU A 126 2.62 -8.36 -5.56
C LEU A 126 2.80 -8.38 -7.08
N TYR A 127 2.39 -7.31 -7.75
CA TYR A 127 2.57 -7.17 -9.19
C TYR A 127 4.03 -7.06 -9.66
N LYS A 128 4.97 -6.84 -8.76
CA LYS A 128 6.41 -6.92 -9.05
C LYS A 128 7.02 -8.23 -8.62
N ILE A 129 6.72 -8.66 -7.41
CA ILE A 129 7.34 -9.83 -6.78
C ILE A 129 6.92 -11.10 -7.53
N VAL A 130 5.64 -11.27 -7.85
CA VAL A 130 5.15 -12.52 -8.48
C VAL A 130 5.76 -12.72 -9.88
N PRO A 131 5.72 -11.73 -10.81
CA PRO A 131 6.39 -11.89 -12.10
C PRO A 131 7.91 -12.01 -11.97
N PHE A 132 8.53 -11.34 -10.99
CA PHE A 132 9.96 -11.46 -10.74
C PHE A 132 10.37 -12.87 -10.30
N LEU A 133 9.66 -13.46 -9.34
CA LEU A 133 9.92 -14.81 -8.87
C LEU A 133 9.72 -15.83 -9.99
N ALA A 134 8.63 -15.71 -10.75
CA ALA A 134 8.36 -16.58 -11.89
C ALA A 134 9.47 -16.51 -12.94
N TRP A 135 9.89 -15.29 -13.31
CA TRP A 135 10.97 -15.07 -14.26
C TRP A 135 12.33 -15.57 -13.76
N PHE A 136 12.68 -15.27 -12.50
CA PHE A 136 13.94 -15.67 -11.89
C PHE A 136 14.06 -17.19 -11.80
N HIS A 137 12.98 -17.86 -11.39
CA HIS A 137 12.94 -19.31 -11.37
C HIS A 137 13.05 -19.91 -12.78
N LEU A 138 12.34 -19.36 -13.77
CA LEU A 138 12.47 -19.82 -15.16
C LEU A 138 13.90 -19.64 -15.69
N GLN A 139 14.53 -18.50 -15.40
CA GLN A 139 15.91 -18.26 -15.80
C GLN A 139 16.88 -19.31 -15.22
N ALA A 140 16.68 -19.69 -13.95
CA ALA A 140 17.48 -20.72 -13.30
C ALA A 140 17.26 -22.11 -13.89
N GLN A 141 16.02 -22.45 -14.28
CA GLN A 141 15.68 -23.76 -14.85
C GLN A 141 16.14 -23.90 -16.31
N LEU A 142 16.00 -22.84 -17.10
CA LEU A 142 16.33 -22.85 -18.53
C LEU A 142 17.85 -22.86 -18.80
N LEU A 143 18.70 -22.56 -17.81
CA LEU A 143 20.19 -22.57 -17.87
C LEU A 143 20.80 -21.99 -19.16
N GLY A 144 20.14 -21.04 -19.81
CA GLY A 144 20.57 -20.46 -21.09
C GLY A 144 20.18 -21.23 -22.36
N GLN A 145 19.53 -22.40 -22.26
CA GLN A 145 19.00 -23.17 -23.40
C GLN A 145 17.90 -22.40 -24.13
N ARG A 146 17.07 -21.64 -23.39
CA ARG A 146 16.05 -20.75 -23.93
C ARG A 146 16.00 -19.45 -23.12
N LYS A 147 15.66 -18.35 -23.80
CA LYS A 147 15.47 -17.06 -23.13
C LYS A 147 14.12 -17.06 -22.40
N PRO A 148 14.08 -16.83 -21.08
CA PRO A 148 12.82 -16.74 -20.35
C PRO A 148 11.95 -15.60 -20.90
N PRO A 149 10.62 -15.76 -20.89
CA PRO A 149 9.70 -14.74 -21.37
C PRO A 149 9.94 -13.43 -20.62
N ASN A 150 9.93 -12.30 -21.33
CA ASN A 150 10.09 -11.00 -20.70
C ASN A 150 9.01 -10.80 -19.61
N MET A 151 9.35 -10.15 -18.49
CA MET A 151 8.40 -9.84 -17.42
C MET A 151 7.11 -9.16 -17.92
N LYS A 152 7.21 -8.32 -18.96
CA LYS A 152 6.04 -7.68 -19.59
C LYS A 152 5.10 -8.65 -20.30
N ARG A 153 5.60 -9.81 -20.73
CA ARG A 153 4.77 -10.91 -21.27
C ARG A 153 4.12 -11.72 -20.15
N LEU A 154 4.80 -11.89 -19.01
CA LEU A 154 4.20 -12.53 -17.83
C LEU A 154 3.04 -11.69 -17.28
N LEU A 155 3.23 -10.38 -17.20
CA LEU A 155 2.19 -9.47 -16.74
C LEU A 155 2.24 -8.13 -17.51
N PRO A 156 1.36 -7.95 -18.50
CA PRO A 156 1.24 -6.71 -19.25
C PRO A 156 0.89 -5.50 -18.38
N GLU A 157 1.52 -4.36 -18.64
CA GLU A 157 1.29 -3.11 -17.91
C GLU A 157 -0.16 -2.62 -17.97
N ALA A 158 -0.88 -2.94 -19.05
CA ALA A 158 -2.29 -2.59 -19.22
C ALA A 158 -3.18 -3.21 -18.13
N HIS A 159 -2.97 -4.49 -17.79
CA HIS A 159 -3.73 -5.17 -16.74
C HIS A 159 -3.44 -4.57 -15.36
N ILE A 160 -2.20 -4.16 -15.09
CA ILE A 160 -1.85 -3.48 -13.83
C ILE A 160 -2.57 -2.14 -13.72
N ARG A 161 -2.66 -1.37 -14.82
CA ARG A 161 -3.36 -0.08 -14.85
C ARG A 161 -4.87 -0.23 -14.71
N GLN A 162 -5.47 -1.20 -15.39
CA GLN A 162 -6.90 -1.51 -15.27
C GLN A 162 -7.25 -1.92 -13.84
N GLN A 163 -6.44 -2.82 -13.25
CA GLN A 163 -6.60 -3.17 -11.84
C GLN A 163 -6.47 -1.95 -10.94
N PHE A 164 -5.51 -1.06 -11.21
CA PHE A 164 -5.30 0.13 -10.39
C PHE A 164 -6.55 1.03 -10.40
N LEU A 165 -7.16 1.21 -11.57
CA LEU A 165 -8.41 1.97 -11.67
C LEU A 165 -9.54 1.29 -10.88
N ALA A 166 -9.71 -0.02 -11.01
CA ALA A 166 -10.71 -0.77 -10.24
C ALA A 166 -10.46 -0.71 -8.71
N TYR A 167 -9.20 -0.79 -8.31
CA TYR A 167 -8.80 -0.62 -6.90
C TYR A 167 -9.08 0.79 -6.40
N LEU A 168 -8.79 1.83 -7.20
CA LEU A 168 -9.04 3.21 -6.84
C LEU A 168 -10.54 3.49 -6.73
N THR A 169 -11.36 2.95 -7.64
CA THR A 169 -12.82 3.08 -7.53
C THR A 169 -13.34 2.37 -6.28
N ALA A 170 -12.84 1.17 -5.97
CA ALA A 170 -13.18 0.47 -4.73
C ALA A 170 -12.79 1.28 -3.47
N LEU A 171 -11.60 1.88 -3.44
CA LEU A 171 -11.16 2.75 -2.34
C LEU A 171 -12.09 3.96 -2.18
N LEU A 172 -12.42 4.67 -3.27
CA LEU A 172 -13.33 5.82 -3.22
C LEU A 172 -14.75 5.41 -2.78
N LEU A 173 -15.23 4.24 -3.21
CA LEU A 173 -16.52 3.69 -2.77
C LEU A 173 -16.49 3.34 -1.29
N LEU A 174 -15.40 2.80 -0.76
CA LEU A 174 -15.26 2.53 0.68
C LEU A 174 -15.27 3.83 1.49
N LEU A 175 -14.55 4.86 1.05
CA LEU A 175 -14.53 6.16 1.73
C LEU A 175 -15.90 6.83 1.72
N THR A 176 -16.62 6.75 0.60
CA THR A 176 -17.99 7.29 0.52
C THR A 176 -19.00 6.45 1.31
N ALA A 177 -18.82 5.12 1.39
CA ALA A 177 -19.62 4.25 2.25
C ALA A 177 -19.41 4.51 3.74
N ALA A 178 -18.22 4.93 4.16
CA ALA A 178 -17.98 5.34 5.54
C ALA A 178 -18.81 6.59 5.93
N LEU A 179 -19.05 7.50 4.98
CA LEU A 179 -19.84 8.71 5.18
C LEU A 179 -21.35 8.47 4.98
N TYR A 180 -21.72 7.67 3.98
CA TYR A 180 -23.10 7.43 3.55
C TYR A 180 -23.37 5.92 3.40
N PRO A 181 -23.40 5.16 4.52
CA PRO A 181 -23.47 3.70 4.47
C PRO A 181 -24.76 3.18 3.81
N ALA A 182 -25.89 3.88 4.00
CA ALA A 182 -27.20 3.46 3.48
C ALA A 182 -27.24 3.27 1.96
N LEU A 183 -26.46 4.04 1.20
CA LEU A 183 -26.42 3.95 -0.26
C LEU A 183 -25.21 3.18 -0.79
N PHE A 184 -24.05 3.32 -0.14
CA PHE A 184 -22.77 2.89 -0.72
C PHE A 184 -22.21 1.60 -0.12
N PHE A 185 -22.81 1.04 0.93
CA PHE A 185 -22.31 -0.20 1.54
C PHE A 185 -22.23 -1.37 0.55
N TYR A 186 -23.33 -1.72 -0.13
CA TYR A 186 -23.34 -2.83 -1.08
C TYR A 186 -22.46 -2.59 -2.31
N PRO A 187 -22.50 -1.40 -2.96
CA PRO A 187 -21.58 -1.09 -4.05
C PRO A 187 -20.11 -1.19 -3.65
N ALA A 188 -19.73 -0.69 -2.47
CA ALA A 188 -18.36 -0.76 -1.98
C ALA A 188 -17.91 -2.20 -1.72
N ALA A 189 -18.76 -3.02 -1.11
CA ALA A 189 -18.49 -4.44 -0.87
C ALA A 189 -18.30 -5.22 -2.18
N LEU A 190 -19.17 -5.00 -3.16
CA LEU A 190 -19.06 -5.62 -4.48
C LEU A 190 -17.79 -5.17 -5.22
N ALA A 191 -17.49 -3.87 -5.20
CA ALA A 191 -16.28 -3.34 -5.84
C ALA A 191 -15.00 -3.92 -5.22
N LEU A 192 -14.98 -4.09 -3.89
CA LEU A 192 -13.88 -4.75 -3.18
C LEU A 192 -13.74 -6.21 -3.62
N GLY A 193 -14.84 -6.97 -3.63
CA GLY A 193 -14.84 -8.37 -4.08
C GLY A 193 -14.37 -8.54 -5.52
N ILE A 194 -14.87 -7.71 -6.44
CA ILE A 194 -14.48 -7.73 -7.86
C ILE A 194 -13.00 -7.40 -8.01
N THR A 195 -12.52 -6.36 -7.32
CA THR A 195 -11.10 -5.98 -7.34
C THR A 195 -10.22 -7.12 -6.82
N GLY A 196 -10.59 -7.75 -5.71
CA GLY A 196 -9.86 -8.88 -5.15
C GLY A 196 -9.82 -10.08 -6.10
N ALA A 197 -10.96 -10.45 -6.69
CA ALA A 197 -11.05 -11.54 -7.65
C ALA A 197 -10.19 -11.26 -8.90
N TRP A 198 -10.24 -10.04 -9.44
CA TRP A 198 -9.45 -9.66 -10.61
C TRP A 198 -7.94 -9.65 -10.32
N LEU A 199 -7.53 -9.19 -9.13
CA LEU A 199 -6.13 -9.34 -8.69
C LEU A 199 -5.71 -10.82 -8.71
N GLY A 200 -6.53 -11.70 -8.13
CA GLY A 200 -6.30 -13.14 -8.13
C GLY A 200 -6.18 -13.73 -9.53
N MET A 201 -7.07 -13.37 -10.45
CA MET A 201 -7.03 -13.82 -11.85
C MET A 201 -5.74 -13.35 -12.55
N ASN A 202 -5.32 -12.11 -12.31
CA ASN A 202 -4.08 -11.58 -12.89
C ASN A 202 -2.85 -12.38 -12.40
N LEU A 203 -2.76 -12.65 -11.10
CA LEU A 203 -1.66 -13.46 -10.53
C LEU A 203 -1.71 -14.92 -11.00
N PHE A 204 -2.90 -15.51 -11.11
CA PHE A 204 -3.08 -16.87 -11.64
C PHE A 204 -2.64 -16.96 -13.11
N SER A 205 -2.88 -15.91 -13.89
CA SER A 205 -2.44 -15.86 -15.28
C SER A 205 -0.91 -15.95 -15.42
N VAL A 206 -0.15 -15.29 -14.55
CA VAL A 206 1.32 -15.39 -14.46
C VAL A 206 1.75 -16.83 -14.17
N TRP A 207 1.12 -17.47 -13.17
CA TRP A 207 1.39 -18.87 -12.82
C TRP A 207 1.11 -19.83 -13.98
N ARG A 208 0.02 -19.61 -14.73
CA ARG A 208 -0.33 -20.42 -15.90
C ARG A 208 0.73 -20.30 -17.01
N ILE A 209 1.21 -19.09 -17.32
CA ILE A 209 2.27 -18.87 -18.32
C ILE A 209 3.58 -19.53 -17.85
N TYR A 210 3.92 -19.36 -16.57
CA TYR A 210 5.06 -20.00 -15.94
C TYR A 210 5.02 -21.53 -16.11
N ARG A 211 3.88 -22.17 -15.79
CA ARG A 211 3.74 -23.62 -15.93
C ARG A 211 3.83 -24.12 -17.37
N ARG A 212 3.23 -23.41 -18.33
CA ARG A 212 3.33 -23.77 -19.75
C ARG A 212 4.78 -23.75 -20.23
N THR A 213 5.51 -22.69 -19.86
CA THR A 213 6.92 -22.51 -20.23
C THR A 213 7.80 -23.63 -19.66
N LEU A 214 7.51 -24.11 -18.44
CA LEU A 214 8.24 -25.23 -17.84
C LEU A 214 7.90 -26.58 -18.47
N CYS A 215 6.66 -26.81 -18.88
CA CYS A 215 6.25 -28.08 -19.50
C CYS A 215 6.77 -28.23 -20.94
N GLU A 216 6.97 -27.14 -21.67
CA GLU A 216 7.59 -27.15 -23.01
C GLU A 216 9.09 -27.49 -23.01
N ASP A 217 9.68 -27.65 -21.83
CA ASP A 217 11.10 -27.98 -21.61
C ASP A 217 11.32 -29.41 -21.09
N ARG A 218 10.24 -30.15 -20.78
CA ARG A 218 10.29 -31.60 -20.50
C ARG A 218 9.96 -32.39 -21.76
#